data_AF-A0A1Q7DUU7-F1
#
_entry.id   AF-A0A1Q7DUU7-F1
#
_cell.length_a   1.000
_cell.length_b   1.000
_cell.length_c   1.000
_cell.angle_alpha   90.00
_cell.angle_beta   90.00
_cell.angle_gamma   90.00
#
_symmetry.space_group_name_H-M   'P 1'
#
loop_
_entity.id
_entity.type
_entity.pdbx_description
1 polymer ?
#
loop_
_entity_poly.entity_id
_entity_poly.type
_entity_poly.pdbx_seq_one_letter_code
_entity_poly.pdbx_strand_id
1 'polypeptide(L)'
;MDLAVTREQFDAVRGARHLPDVLKQVLAGARRSDDGEGEGGGYVLHLTYEEATALNELCAWNVHTDASGAVTPESRVFDDLVKAILTHPDY
;
A
#
# COMPACT_ATOMS: atom_id res chain seq x y z
N MET A 1 -3.27 -2.10 13.13
CA MET A 1 -3.81 -2.59 11.86
C MET A 1 -2.73 -3.38 11.15
N ASP A 2 -3.02 -4.61 10.76
CA ASP A 2 -2.08 -5.47 10.03
C ASP A 2 -2.54 -5.56 8.57
N LEU A 3 -1.89 -4.81 7.69
CA LEU A 3 -2.24 -4.77 6.27
C LEU A 3 -1.35 -5.73 5.48
N ALA A 4 -1.94 -6.80 4.97
CA ALA A 4 -1.28 -7.66 4.00
C ALA A 4 -1.19 -6.95 2.64
N VAL A 5 0.00 -6.89 2.07
CA VAL A 5 0.28 -6.28 0.77
C VAL A 5 1.07 -7.23 -0.12
N THR A 6 0.86 -7.16 -1.43
CA THR A 6 1.68 -7.89 -2.40
C THR A 6 3.08 -7.28 -2.46
N ARG A 7 4.04 -8.01 -3.04
CA ARG A 7 5.37 -7.45 -3.31
C ARG A 7 5.32 -6.22 -4.21
N GLU A 8 4.47 -6.23 -5.23
CA GLU A 8 4.30 -5.09 -6.15
C GLU A 8 3.79 -3.85 -5.40
N GLN A 9 2.80 -4.02 -4.53
CA GLN A 9 2.30 -2.95 -3.67
C GLN A 9 3.37 -2.42 -2.73
N PHE A 10 4.14 -3.30 -2.09
CA PHE A 10 5.25 -2.92 -1.23
C PHE A 10 6.31 -2.10 -2.00
N ASP A 11 6.72 -2.58 -3.17
CA ASP A 11 7.73 -1.92 -4.00
C ASP A 11 7.22 -0.58 -4.55
N ALA A 12 5.93 -0.47 -4.89
CA ALA A 12 5.30 0.78 -5.31
C ALA A 12 5.32 1.86 -4.22
N VAL A 13 4.94 1.51 -2.98
CA VAL A 13 4.99 2.43 -1.83
C VAL A 13 6.43 2.82 -1.52
N ARG A 14 7.35 1.85 -1.52
CA ARG A 14 8.79 2.10 -1.28
C ARG A 14 9.42 3.02 -2.32
N GLY A 15 8.94 2.94 -3.57
CA GLY A 15 9.41 3.74 -4.70
C GLY A 15 8.75 5.11 -4.84
N ALA A 16 7.77 5.45 -4.01
CA ALA A 16 7.03 6.71 -4.13
C ALA A 16 7.93 7.93 -3.89
N ARG A 17 7.82 8.95 -4.76
CA ARG A 17 8.72 10.13 -4.79
C ARG A 17 8.74 10.92 -3.46
N HIS A 18 7.62 10.97 -2.75
CA HIS A 18 7.45 11.74 -1.52
C HIS A 18 7.05 10.84 -0.34
N LEU A 19 7.72 9.69 -0.21
CA LEU A 19 7.50 8.76 0.89
C LEU A 19 7.78 9.42 2.26
N PRO A 20 6.76 9.58 3.14
CA PRO A 20 6.92 10.12 4.49
C PRO A 20 7.83 9.24 5.36
N ASP A 21 8.56 9.85 6.30
CA ASP A 21 9.51 9.13 7.16
C ASP A 21 8.85 8.08 8.03
N VAL A 22 7.61 8.33 8.50
CA VAL A 22 6.85 7.35 9.26
C VAL A 22 6.59 6.07 8.44
N LEU A 23 6.29 6.20 7.15
CA LEU A 23 6.10 5.04 6.27
C LEU A 23 7.41 4.36 5.91
N LYS A 24 8.54 5.07 5.88
CA LYS A 24 9.87 4.42 5.75
C LYS A 24 10.12 3.46 6.92
N GLN A 25 9.74 3.85 8.13
CA GLN A 25 9.89 3.00 9.32
C GLN A 25 8.97 1.78 9.25
N VAL A 26 7.71 1.98 8.87
CA VAL A 26 6.75 0.88 8.64
C VAL A 26 7.30 -0.13 7.62
N LEU A 27 7.77 0.35 6.46
CA LEU A 27 8.32 -0.51 5.40
C LEU A 27 9.58 -1.25 5.85
N ALA A 28 10.45 -0.60 6.64
CA ALA A 28 11.64 -1.23 7.19
C ALA A 28 11.30 -2.32 8.23
N GLY A 29 10.18 -2.18 8.95
CA GLY A 29 9.66 -3.14 9.91
C GLY A 29 8.72 -4.21 9.33
N ALA A 30 8.45 -4.16 8.02
CA ALA A 30 7.52 -5.07 7.37
C ALA A 30 7.97 -6.53 7.49
N ARG A 31 7.03 -7.41 7.83
CA ARG A 31 7.30 -8.86 7.88
C ARG A 31 6.95 -9.48 6.54
N ARG A 32 7.67 -10.51 6.14
CA ARG A 32 7.20 -11.36 5.03
C ARG A 32 5.96 -12.12 5.51
N SER A 33 4.96 -12.23 4.65
CA SER A 33 3.82 -13.10 4.93
C SER A 33 4.24 -14.55 4.74
N ASP A 34 3.94 -15.40 5.72
CA ASP A 34 4.24 -16.83 5.69
C ASP A 34 3.23 -17.63 4.85
N ASP A 35 2.10 -17.02 4.45
CA ASP A 35 1.04 -17.64 3.63
C ASP A 35 1.44 -17.82 2.13
N GLY A 36 2.71 -17.59 1.80
CA GLY A 36 3.25 -17.61 0.44
C GLY A 36 3.77 -18.97 0.00
N GLU A 37 2.95 -20.02 -0.03
CA GLU A 37 3.23 -21.22 -0.84
C GLU A 37 2.96 -20.91 -2.34
N GLY A 38 3.72 -19.97 -2.89
CA GLY A 38 3.67 -19.57 -4.30
C GLY A 38 4.68 -18.46 -4.62
N GLU A 39 5.14 -18.38 -5.87
CA GLU A 39 6.26 -17.55 -6.36
C GLU A 39 6.11 -16.01 -6.20
N GLY A 40 5.13 -15.52 -5.44
CA GLY A 40 4.77 -14.10 -5.33
C GLY A 40 4.66 -13.57 -3.89
N GLY A 41 5.52 -14.03 -2.96
CA GLY A 41 5.46 -13.69 -1.53
C GLY A 41 5.13 -12.23 -1.20
N GLY A 42 4.23 -12.03 -0.23
CA GLY A 42 3.75 -10.71 0.22
C GLY A 42 4.43 -10.22 1.50
N TYR A 43 4.02 -9.04 1.96
CA TYR A 43 4.43 -8.43 3.22
C TYR A 43 3.23 -8.13 4.10
N VAL A 44 3.44 -8.08 5.40
CA VAL A 44 2.49 -7.55 6.38
C VAL A 44 3.07 -6.25 6.93
N LEU A 45 2.31 -5.16 6.77
CA LEU A 45 2.61 -3.86 7.35
C LEU A 45 1.85 -3.72 8.66
N HIS A 46 2.57 -3.53 9.75
CA HIS A 46 2.00 -3.19 11.04
C HIS A 46 1.87 -1.67 11.13
N LEU A 47 0.63 -1.19 11.14
CA LEU A 47 0.25 0.22 11.05
C LEU A 47 -0.54 0.65 12.29
N THR A 48 -0.19 1.80 12.84
CA THR A 48 -1.11 2.62 13.64
C THR A 48 -2.15 3.27 12.75
N TYR A 49 -3.21 3.85 13.35
CA TYR A 49 -4.23 4.59 12.59
C TYR A 49 -3.64 5.78 11.80
N GLU A 50 -2.71 6.52 12.42
CA GLU A 50 -2.04 7.66 11.77
C GLU A 50 -1.16 7.20 10.60
N GLU A 51 -0.44 6.10 10.76
CA GLU A 51 0.36 5.50 9.68
C GLU A 51 -0.52 4.96 8.54
N ALA A 52 -1.63 4.31 8.87
CA ALA A 52 -2.59 3.84 7.87
C ALA A 52 -3.21 5.02 7.10
N THR A 53 -3.51 6.13 7.79
CA THR A 53 -3.99 7.37 7.17
C THR A 53 -2.93 7.97 6.25
N ALA A 54 -1.68 8.08 6.70
CA ALA A 54 -0.58 8.58 5.89
C ALA A 54 -0.32 7.70 4.65
N LEU A 55 -0.45 6.37 4.80
CA LEU A 55 -0.35 5.42 3.69
C LEU A 55 -1.49 5.62 2.69
N ASN A 56 -2.72 5.79 3.17
CA ASN A 56 -3.88 6.06 2.32
C ASN A 56 -3.71 7.37 1.54
N GLU A 57 -3.27 8.46 2.20
CA GLU A 57 -3.01 9.74 1.53
C GLU A 57 -1.94 9.61 0.45
N LEU A 58 -0.81 8.95 0.76
CA LEU A 58 0.24 8.68 -0.21
C LEU A 58 -0.30 7.91 -1.42
N CYS A 59 -1.05 6.83 -1.19
CA CYS A 59 -1.63 6.02 -2.26
C CYS A 59 -2.62 6.85 -3.09
N ALA A 60 -3.53 7.60 -2.45
CA ALA A 60 -4.52 8.43 -3.12
C ALA A 60 -3.88 9.49 -4.03
N TRP A 61 -2.76 10.09 -3.62
CA TRP A 61 -2.02 11.04 -4.47
C TRP A 61 -1.35 10.41 -5.70
N ASN A 62 -1.12 9.10 -5.68
CA ASN A 62 -0.55 8.36 -6.81
C ASN A 62 -1.61 7.65 -7.66
N VAL A 63 -2.90 7.82 -7.35
CA VAL A 63 -4.00 7.38 -8.22
C VAL A 63 -4.21 8.40 -9.34
N HIS A 64 -4.21 7.91 -10.58
CA HIS A 64 -4.42 8.72 -11.77
C HIS A 64 -5.57 8.15 -12.60
N THR A 65 -6.34 9.02 -13.21
CA THR A 65 -7.45 8.64 -14.10
C THR A 65 -7.19 9.10 -15.53
N ASP A 66 -7.69 8.32 -16.48
CA ASP A 66 -7.69 8.69 -17.90
C ASP A 66 -8.87 9.64 -18.23
N ALA A 67 -8.98 10.02 -19.51
CA ALA A 67 -10.04 10.92 -19.98
C ALA A 67 -11.46 10.35 -19.82
N SER A 68 -11.62 9.03 -19.63
CA SER A 68 -12.91 8.39 -19.35
C SER A 68 -13.25 8.36 -17.86
N GLY A 69 -12.31 8.76 -16.99
CA GLY A 69 -12.43 8.68 -15.54
C GLY A 69 -12.02 7.32 -14.96
N ALA A 70 -11.46 6.41 -15.78
CA ALA A 70 -10.98 5.11 -15.30
C ALA A 70 -9.58 5.24 -14.71
N VAL A 71 -9.31 4.50 -13.62
CA VAL A 71 -7.97 4.43 -13.04
C VAL A 71 -6.99 3.83 -14.05
N THR A 72 -5.89 4.55 -14.29
CA THR A 72 -4.85 4.13 -15.25
C THR A 72 -4.22 2.80 -14.81
N PRO A 73 -3.80 1.93 -15.74
CA PRO A 73 -3.14 0.67 -15.41
C PRO A 73 -1.93 0.87 -14.49
N GLU A 74 -1.16 1.94 -14.70
CA GLU A 74 0.07 2.24 -13.96
C GLU A 74 -0.22 2.62 -12.51
N SER A 75 -1.33 3.29 -12.23
CA SER A 75 -1.70 3.69 -10.86
C SER A 75 -2.60 2.68 -10.13
N ARG A 76 -2.97 1.58 -10.77
CA ARG A 76 -3.94 0.61 -10.22
C ARG A 76 -3.49 0.03 -8.88
N VAL A 77 -2.19 -0.21 -8.74
CA VAL A 77 -1.58 -0.70 -7.50
C VAL A 77 -1.90 0.20 -6.30
N PHE A 78 -1.96 1.52 -6.51
CA PHE A 78 -2.28 2.49 -5.45
C PHE A 78 -3.78 2.56 -5.17
N ASP A 79 -4.63 2.43 -6.19
CA ASP A 79 -6.09 2.38 -6.02
C ASP A 79 -6.52 1.14 -5.23
N ASP A 80 -5.91 -0.01 -5.53
CA ASP A 80 -6.14 -1.24 -4.79
C ASP A 80 -5.69 -1.12 -3.32
N LEU A 81 -4.59 -0.43 -3.05
CA LEU A 81 -4.14 -0.12 -1.68
C LEU A 81 -5.10 0.82 -0.95
N VAL A 82 -5.58 1.90 -1.59
CA VAL A 82 -6.59 2.80 -1.00
C VAL A 82 -7.81 2.01 -0.58
N LYS A 83 -8.34 1.16 -1.46
CA LYS A 83 -9.50 0.32 -1.15
C LYS A 83 -9.20 -0.62 0.01
N ALA A 84 -8.08 -1.33 -0.05
CA ALA A 84 -7.68 -2.26 1.00
C ALA A 84 -7.59 -1.59 2.37
N ILE A 85 -7.05 -0.37 2.44
CA ILE A 85 -6.95 0.41 3.68
C ILE A 85 -8.34 0.84 4.16
N LEU A 86 -9.12 1.52 3.31
CA LEU A 86 -10.42 2.08 3.69
C LEU A 86 -11.47 1.01 4.05
N THR A 87 -11.33 -0.21 3.54
CA THR A 87 -12.24 -1.32 3.86
C THR A 87 -11.70 -2.28 4.92
N HIS A 88 -10.52 -2.01 5.49
CA HIS A 88 -9.96 -2.86 6.53
C HIS A 88 -10.78 -2.71 7.83
N PRO A 89 -11.11 -3.80 8.54
CA PRO A 89 -11.97 -3.74 9.74
C PRO A 89 -11.40 -2.90 10.90
N ASP A 90 -10.06 -2.79 10.95
CA ASP A 90 -9.35 -2.03 11.99
C ASP A 90 -8.96 -0.60 11.56
N TYR A 91 -9.45 -0.12 10.40
CA TYR A 91 -9.20 1.23 9.92
C TYR A 91 -10.21 2.24 10.48
#